data_AF-A0A833EBL1-F1
#
_entry.id   AF-A0A833EBL1-F1
#
_cell.length_a   1.000
_cell.length_b   1.000
_cell.length_c   1.000
_cell.angle_alpha   90.00
_cell.angle_beta   90.00
_cell.angle_gamma   90.00
#
_symmetry.space_group_name_H-M   'P 1'
#
loop_
_entity.id
_entity.type
_entity.pdbx_description
1 polymer ?
#
loop_
_entity_poly.entity_id
_entity_poly.type
_entity_poly.pdbx_seq_one_letter_code
_entity_poly.pdbx_strand_id
1 'polypeptide(L)'
;MLERILEILRENGIKELRPPQKRVLERGLLDKGKNFLISIPTASGKTLIGEIALLNHLLEDRNKKGLFIVPLKALASEKYEEFRRKYERYGIKVALSIGDYDEEEDLEDYNIIITTAEKLDSLIRHRV
;
A
#
# COMPACT_ATOMS: atom_id res chain seq x y z
N MET A 1 3.96 -16.24 -6.72
CA MET A 1 3.62 -14.86 -6.29
C MET A 1 3.91 -14.65 -4.80
N LEU A 2 3.27 -15.41 -3.89
CA LEU A 2 3.48 -15.30 -2.44
C LEU A 2 4.97 -15.40 -2.03
N GLU A 3 5.73 -16.32 -2.58
CA GLU A 3 7.17 -16.47 -2.27
C GLU A 3 7.97 -15.20 -2.56
N ARG A 4 7.73 -14.55 -3.71
CA ARG A 4 8.36 -13.29 -4.09
C ARG A 4 8.00 -12.16 -3.11
N ILE A 5 6.75 -12.11 -2.65
CA ILE A 5 6.33 -11.15 -1.63
C ILE A 5 7.09 -11.43 -0.33
N LEU A 6 7.14 -12.69 0.12
CA LEU A 6 7.84 -13.07 1.35
C LEU A 6 9.35 -12.78 1.29
N GLU A 7 9.98 -12.94 0.12
CA GLU A 7 11.37 -12.54 -0.10
C GLU A 7 11.56 -11.04 0.09
N ILE A 8 10.74 -10.21 -0.57
CA ILE A 8 10.73 -8.75 -0.39
C ILE A 8 10.56 -8.38 1.09
N LEU A 9 9.65 -9.05 1.80
CA LEU A 9 9.41 -8.81 3.23
C LEU A 9 10.64 -9.17 4.09
N ARG A 10 11.29 -10.31 3.82
CA ARG A 10 12.50 -10.76 4.53
C ARG A 10 13.65 -9.78 4.35
N GLU A 11 13.86 -9.29 3.13
CA GLU A 11 14.87 -8.28 2.83
C GLU A 11 14.61 -6.95 3.56
N ASN A 12 13.34 -6.65 3.83
CA ASN A 12 12.92 -5.51 4.64
C ASN A 12 12.86 -5.83 6.15
N GLY A 13 13.51 -6.90 6.60
CA GLY A 13 13.66 -7.28 8.01
C GLY A 13 12.49 -8.08 8.61
N ILE A 14 11.48 -8.42 7.82
CA ILE A 14 10.30 -9.16 8.29
C ILE A 14 10.53 -10.66 8.05
N LYS A 15 11.05 -11.34 9.07
CA LYS A 15 11.41 -12.77 9.00
C LYS A 15 10.21 -13.70 9.08
N GLU A 16 9.19 -13.33 9.85
CA GLU A 16 8.00 -14.15 10.08
C GLU A 16 6.74 -13.29 10.22
N LEU A 17 5.63 -13.79 9.67
CA LEU A 17 4.31 -13.21 9.85
C LEU A 17 3.72 -13.61 11.21
N ARG A 18 3.05 -12.66 11.86
CA ARG A 18 2.36 -12.91 13.12
C ARG A 18 1.10 -13.75 12.91
N PRO A 19 0.59 -14.45 13.94
CA PRO A 19 -0.59 -15.30 13.78
C PRO A 19 -1.81 -14.62 13.15
N PRO A 20 -2.16 -13.35 13.49
CA PRO A 20 -3.27 -12.66 12.81
C PRO A 20 -3.02 -12.42 11.31
N GLN A 21 -1.78 -12.17 10.90
CA GLN A 21 -1.41 -11.93 9.50
C GLN A 21 -1.48 -13.23 8.69
N LYS A 22 -0.99 -14.34 9.26
CA LYS A 22 -1.12 -15.69 8.67
C LYS A 22 -2.58 -16.06 8.44
N ARG A 23 -3.44 -15.85 9.44
CA ARG A 23 -4.89 -16.10 9.33
C ARG A 23 -5.57 -15.32 8.22
N VAL A 24 -5.12 -14.08 7.95
CA VAL A 24 -5.67 -13.29 6.85
C VAL A 24 -5.25 -13.86 5.49
N LEU A 25 -4.00 -14.30 5.34
CA LEU A 25 -3.53 -14.99 4.13
C LEU A 25 -4.31 -16.28 3.87
N GLU A 26 -4.51 -17.10 4.90
CA GLU A 26 -5.29 -18.35 4.82
C GLU A 26 -6.75 -18.12 4.40
N ARG A 27 -7.30 -16.93 4.69
CA ARG A 27 -8.65 -16.54 4.24
C ARG A 27 -8.71 -16.05 2.80
N GLY A 28 -7.59 -16.09 2.06
CA GLY A 28 -7.54 -15.77 0.64
C GLY A 28 -7.24 -14.30 0.36
N LEU A 29 -6.39 -13.64 1.17
CA LEU A 29 -6.00 -12.23 0.93
C LEU A 29 -5.43 -12.00 -0.48
N LEU A 30 -4.78 -13.02 -1.04
CA LEU A 30 -4.13 -12.95 -2.35
C LEU A 30 -5.07 -13.36 -3.49
N ASP A 31 -6.29 -13.78 -3.19
CA ASP A 31 -7.26 -14.20 -4.19
C ASP A 31 -7.84 -12.98 -4.91
N LYS A 32 -8.02 -13.11 -6.24
CA LYS A 32 -8.56 -12.03 -7.07
C LYS A 32 -10.03 -11.76 -6.74
N GLY A 33 -10.40 -10.48 -6.80
CA GLY A 33 -11.79 -10.03 -6.67
C GLY A 33 -12.37 -10.10 -5.25
N LYS A 34 -11.56 -10.39 -4.23
CA LYS A 34 -12.01 -10.40 -2.82
C LYS A 34 -11.71 -9.09 -2.12
N ASN A 35 -12.67 -8.66 -1.29
CA ASN A 35 -12.53 -7.52 -0.40
C ASN A 35 -12.39 -8.00 1.04
N PHE A 36 -11.58 -7.29 1.85
CA PHE A 36 -11.31 -7.64 3.24
C PHE A 36 -11.61 -6.48 4.18
N LEU A 37 -12.36 -6.75 5.24
CA LEU A 37 -12.46 -5.89 6.43
C LEU A 37 -11.73 -6.58 7.58
N ILE A 38 -10.74 -5.91 8.16
CA ILE A 38 -9.84 -6.51 9.14
C ILE A 38 -9.84 -5.68 10.42
N SER A 39 -10.35 -6.27 11.49
CA SER A 39 -10.27 -5.70 12.84
C SER A 39 -9.37 -6.56 13.72
N ILE A 40 -8.20 -6.03 14.05
CA ILE A 40 -7.23 -6.64 14.97
C ILE A 40 -6.66 -5.53 15.88
N PRO A 41 -6.10 -5.83 17.07
CA PRO A 41 -5.56 -4.81 17.98
C PRO A 41 -4.44 -3.94 17.38
N THR A 42 -4.20 -2.77 17.95
CA THR A 42 -3.03 -1.93 17.60
C THR A 42 -1.73 -2.70 17.83
N ALA A 43 -0.67 -2.31 17.12
CA ALA A 43 0.61 -2.99 17.14
C ALA A 43 0.57 -4.48 16.71
N SER A 44 -0.54 -5.00 16.17
CA SER A 44 -0.63 -6.38 15.63
C SER A 44 -0.11 -6.52 14.18
N GLY A 45 0.34 -5.42 13.57
CA GLY A 45 0.90 -5.40 12.22
C GLY A 45 -0.16 -5.32 11.11
N LYS A 46 -1.21 -4.49 11.31
CA LYS A 46 -2.25 -4.20 10.31
C LYS A 46 -1.68 -3.67 9.00
N THR A 47 -0.72 -2.74 9.09
CA THR A 47 -0.04 -2.13 7.94
C THR A 47 0.54 -3.18 6.99
N LEU A 48 1.23 -4.18 7.54
CA LEU A 48 1.85 -5.23 6.74
C LEU A 48 0.84 -6.04 5.92
N ILE A 49 -0.37 -6.25 6.43
CA ILE A 49 -1.42 -6.94 5.69
C ILE A 49 -1.82 -6.13 4.45
N GLY A 50 -1.97 -4.81 4.60
CA GLY A 50 -2.21 -3.89 3.48
C GLY A 50 -1.05 -3.88 2.49
N GLU A 51 0.19 -3.84 2.99
CA GLU A 51 1.40 -3.93 2.15
C GLU A 51 1.43 -5.23 1.32
N ILE A 52 1.10 -6.37 1.92
CA ILE A 52 1.06 -7.66 1.21
C ILE A 52 0.00 -7.65 0.11
N ALA A 53 -1.21 -7.14 0.38
CA ALA A 53 -2.26 -7.03 -0.62
C ALA A 53 -1.85 -6.11 -1.78
N LEU A 54 -1.24 -4.98 -1.46
CA LEU A 54 -0.73 -4.01 -2.43
C LEU A 54 0.37 -4.61 -3.31
N LEU A 55 1.35 -5.28 -2.70
CA LEU A 55 2.43 -5.96 -3.43
C LEU A 55 1.88 -7.07 -4.33
N ASN A 56 0.92 -7.86 -3.86
CA ASN A 56 0.28 -8.89 -4.68
C ASN A 56 -0.37 -8.30 -5.93
N HIS A 57 -1.05 -7.15 -5.78
CA HIS A 57 -1.65 -6.44 -6.89
C HIS A 57 -0.60 -5.92 -7.90
N LEU A 58 0.46 -5.27 -7.40
CA LEU A 58 1.46 -4.55 -8.22
C LEU A 58 2.57 -5.45 -8.81
N LEU A 59 2.78 -6.64 -8.26
CA LEU A 59 3.75 -7.60 -8.78
C LEU A 59 3.17 -8.46 -9.91
N GLU A 60 1.84 -8.53 -10.03
CA GLU A 60 1.17 -9.17 -11.17
C GLU A 60 1.34 -8.39 -12.48
N ASP A 61 1.26 -7.06 -12.41
CA ASP A 61 1.37 -6.16 -13.56
C ASP A 61 1.90 -4.80 -13.09
N ARG A 62 2.97 -4.32 -13.73
CA ARG A 62 3.64 -3.06 -13.40
C ARG A 62 2.86 -1.82 -13.83
N ASN A 63 1.82 -1.96 -14.66
CA ASN A 63 0.93 -0.86 -15.04
C ASN A 63 -0.19 -0.64 -14.01
N LYS A 64 -0.34 -1.56 -13.03
CA LYS A 64 -1.32 -1.41 -11.97
C LYS A 64 -0.90 -0.34 -10.96
N LYS A 65 -1.92 0.22 -10.31
CA LYS A 65 -1.81 1.24 -9.28
C LYS A 65 -2.52 0.80 -8.01
N GLY A 66 -2.06 1.27 -6.87
CA GLY A 66 -2.75 1.09 -5.60
C GLY A 66 -2.67 2.32 -4.71
N LEU A 67 -3.75 2.58 -4.00
CA LEU A 67 -3.88 3.69 -3.06
C LEU A 67 -3.61 3.19 -1.64
N PHE A 68 -2.78 3.92 -0.91
CA PHE A 68 -2.56 3.71 0.52
C PHE A 68 -3.03 4.95 1.29
N ILE A 69 -4.22 4.86 1.87
CA ILE A 69 -4.90 6.00 2.48
C ILE A 69 -4.62 6.00 3.98
N VAL A 70 -4.20 7.14 4.52
CA VAL A 70 -3.93 7.32 5.95
C VAL A 70 -4.65 8.57 6.49
N PRO A 71 -4.97 8.63 7.79
CA PRO A 71 -5.79 9.72 8.34
C PRO A 71 -5.06 11.07 8.46
N LEU A 72 -3.73 11.10 8.46
CA LEU A 72 -2.97 12.31 8.76
C LEU A 72 -1.88 12.56 7.71
N LYS A 73 -1.69 13.82 7.30
CA LYS A 73 -0.61 14.24 6.39
C LYS A 73 0.77 13.80 6.89
N ALA A 74 1.05 13.98 8.18
CA ALA A 74 2.31 13.56 8.79
C ALA A 74 2.55 12.04 8.67
N LEU A 75 1.50 11.23 8.88
CA LEU A 75 1.59 9.78 8.72
C LEU A 75 1.77 9.40 7.24
N ALA A 76 1.19 10.16 6.31
CA ALA A 76 1.38 9.94 4.88
C ALA A 76 2.84 10.17 4.48
N SER A 77 3.45 11.26 4.94
CA SER A 77 4.88 11.53 4.74
C SER A 77 5.76 10.44 5.33
N GLU A 78 5.47 9.97 6.54
CA GLU A 78 6.18 8.85 7.16
C GLU A 78 6.08 7.59 6.30
N LYS A 79 4.87 7.24 5.84
CA LYS A 79 4.65 6.04 5.00
C LYS A 79 5.24 6.17 3.62
N TYR A 80 5.30 7.38 3.07
CA TYR A 80 5.96 7.64 1.79
C TYR A 80 7.45 7.31 1.88
N GLU A 81 8.17 7.89 2.85
CA GLU A 81 9.59 7.59 3.03
C GLU A 81 9.84 6.10 3.33
N GLU A 82 8.97 5.49 4.14
CA GLU A 82 9.04 4.06 4.43
C GLU A 82 8.87 3.20 3.17
N PHE A 83 7.82 3.44 2.38
CA PHE A 83 7.49 2.64 1.20
C PHE A 83 8.49 2.87 0.08
N ARG A 84 8.95 4.11 -0.10
CA ARG A 84 9.97 4.46 -1.07
C ARG A 84 11.24 3.64 -0.85
N ARG A 85 11.74 3.65 0.38
CA ARG A 85 12.91 2.85 0.79
C ARG A 85 12.69 1.35 0.61
N LYS A 86 11.50 0.85 0.96
CA LYS A 86 11.18 -0.59 0.89
C LYS A 86 11.00 -1.09 -0.54
N TYR A 87 10.42 -0.29 -1.44
CA TYR A 87 9.78 -0.80 -2.66
C TYR A 87 10.32 -0.24 -3.99
N GLU A 88 10.93 0.95 -4.02
CA GLU A 88 11.44 1.52 -5.28
C GLU A 88 12.54 0.67 -5.92
N ARG A 89 13.38 0.01 -5.11
CA ARG A 89 14.41 -0.93 -5.58
C ARG A 89 13.86 -2.14 -6.34
N TYR A 90 12.55 -2.41 -6.23
CA TYR A 90 11.87 -3.47 -6.98
C TYR A 90 11.12 -2.93 -8.21
N GLY A 91 11.34 -1.67 -8.58
CA GLY A 91 10.68 -1.00 -9.70
C GLY A 91 9.23 -0.60 -9.40
N ILE A 92 8.89 -0.39 -8.13
CA ILE A 92 7.57 0.10 -7.69
C ILE A 92 7.72 1.58 -7.34
N LYS A 93 7.28 2.47 -8.23
CA LYS A 93 7.34 3.92 -8.03
C LYS A 93 6.31 4.37 -6.99
N VAL A 94 6.70 5.18 -6.02
CA VAL A 94 5.82 5.65 -4.93
C VAL A 94 5.65 7.16 -5.03
N ALA A 95 4.42 7.66 -4.96
CA ALA A 95 4.07 9.07 -4.89
C ALA A 95 3.43 9.42 -3.54
N LEU A 96 3.59 10.67 -3.14
CA LEU A 96 2.92 11.28 -2.00
C LEU A 96 2.00 12.39 -2.50
N SER A 97 0.69 12.22 -2.28
CA SER A 97 -0.35 13.19 -2.65
C SER A 97 -1.03 13.68 -1.37
N ILE A 98 -0.50 14.75 -0.77
CA ILE A 98 -1.07 15.39 0.44
C ILE A 98 -1.09 16.92 0.34
N GLY A 99 -0.87 17.46 -0.86
CA GLY A 99 -0.97 18.88 -1.15
C GLY A 99 -2.37 19.43 -0.90
N ASP A 100 -2.54 20.70 -1.18
CA ASP A 100 -3.84 21.33 -1.05
C ASP A 100 -4.81 20.81 -2.13
N TYR A 101 -6.10 21.09 -1.92
CA TYR A 101 -7.19 20.45 -2.65
C TYR A 101 -7.11 20.66 -4.17
N ASP A 102 -6.52 21.77 -4.62
CA ASP A 102 -6.57 22.26 -6.00
C ASP A 102 -5.25 22.08 -6.78
N GLU A 103 -4.28 21.33 -6.25
CA GLU A 103 -3.04 21.05 -6.97
C GLU A 103 -3.22 19.87 -7.96
N GLU A 104 -3.02 20.15 -9.25
CA GLU A 104 -2.88 19.12 -10.28
C GLU A 104 -1.58 18.34 -10.07
N GLU A 105 -1.71 17.03 -9.85
CA GLU A 105 -0.58 16.12 -9.65
C GLU A 105 -0.54 15.08 -10.77
N ASP A 106 0.62 14.99 -11.44
CA ASP A 106 0.87 13.91 -12.40
C ASP A 106 1.25 12.63 -11.65
N LEU A 107 0.25 11.74 -11.53
CA LEU A 107 0.36 10.45 -10.88
C LEU A 107 0.38 9.28 -11.88
N GLU A 108 0.49 9.55 -13.19
CA GLU A 108 0.34 8.53 -14.25
C GLU A 108 1.46 7.49 -14.21
N ASP A 109 2.67 7.88 -13.85
CA ASP A 109 3.83 6.97 -13.83
C ASP A 109 4.04 6.22 -12.51
N TYR A 110 3.23 6.49 -11.48
CA TYR A 110 3.44 5.92 -10.13
C TYR A 110 2.61 4.66 -9.87
N ASN A 111 3.15 3.72 -9.11
CA ASN A 111 2.47 2.46 -8.77
C ASN A 111 1.73 2.54 -7.44
N ILE A 112 2.33 3.19 -6.44
CA ILE A 112 1.71 3.41 -5.13
C ILE A 112 1.48 4.90 -4.94
N ILE A 113 0.27 5.29 -4.58
CA ILE A 113 -0.06 6.66 -4.22
C ILE A 113 -0.46 6.66 -2.76
N ILE A 114 0.30 7.39 -1.94
CA ILE A 114 0.00 7.58 -0.51
C ILE A 114 -0.70 8.92 -0.34
N THR A 115 -1.87 8.92 0.30
CA THR A 115 -2.74 10.09 0.38
C THR A 115 -3.55 10.11 1.68
N THR A 116 -4.20 11.22 1.98
CA THR A 116 -5.28 11.27 2.97
C THR A 116 -6.64 11.02 2.34
N ALA A 117 -7.67 10.80 3.18
CA ALA A 117 -9.04 10.61 2.72
C ALA A 117 -9.56 11.87 2.02
N GLU A 118 -9.27 13.04 2.57
CA GLU A 118 -9.68 14.33 2.02
C GLU A 118 -9.03 14.58 0.66
N LYS A 119 -7.71 14.37 0.53
CA LYS A 119 -7.04 14.60 -0.76
C LYS A 119 -7.46 13.57 -1.81
N LEU A 120 -7.72 12.31 -1.43
CA LEU A 120 -8.28 11.32 -2.35
C LEU A 120 -9.64 11.77 -2.91
N ASP A 121 -10.50 12.29 -2.05
CA ASP A 121 -11.80 12.81 -2.42
C ASP A 121 -11.68 13.98 -3.42
N SER A 122 -10.65 14.82 -3.27
CA SER A 122 -10.29 15.82 -4.29
C SER A 122 -9.83 15.19 -5.62
N LEU A 123 -8.86 14.27 -5.58
CA LEU A 123 -8.33 13.61 -6.78
C LEU A 123 -9.41 12.91 -7.61
N ILE A 124 -10.42 12.33 -6.96
CA ILE A 124 -11.54 11.68 -7.65
C ILE A 124 -12.41 12.72 -8.35
N ARG A 125 -12.69 13.87 -7.72
CA ARG A 125 -13.55 14.91 -8.30
C ARG A 125 -12.92 15.64 -9.47
N HIS A 126 -11.61 15.85 -9.47
CA HIS A 126 -10.92 16.58 -10.55
C HIS A 126 -10.53 15.70 -11.75
N ARG A 127 -10.73 14.39 -11.66
CA ARG A 127 -10.55 13.44 -12.78
C ARG A 127 -11.89 12.99 -13.42
N VAL A 128 -13.01 13.62 -13.05
CA VAL A 128 -14.33 13.49 -13.70
C VAL A 128 -14.61 14.76 -14.51
#